data_AF-A0A1F8N559-F1
#
_entry.id   AF-A0A1F8N559-F1
#
_cell.length_a   1.000
_cell.length_b   1.000
_cell.length_c   1.000
_cell.angle_alpha   90.00
_cell.angle_beta   90.00
_cell.angle_gamma   90.00
#
_symmetry.space_group_name_H-M   'P 1'
#
loop_
_entity.id
_entity.type
_entity.pdbx_description
1 polymer ?
#
loop_
_entity_poly.entity_id
_entity_poly.type
_entity_poly.pdbx_seq_one_letter_code
_entity_poly.pdbx_strand_id
1 'polypeptide(L)'
;MYHETYPLNLCGLHRELPIVPVNDDLAIASFVMPGDVPLINACAQALAERIRSYEIDALAAIEAKGLPLAHQVATSLDMDYYVLIRKGAKIYMQDPLTVEESSITTKGTQLFVLDGRQAAYLKGKRVALVDDVTTTGGSERAARCLIEKAGGIIVCEAFVLVEGNWVEERSDLVFLGRLPFFEPTLEGGWKAKEQERR
;
A
#
# COMPACT_ATOMS: atom_id res chain seq x y z
N MET A 1 9.35 23.75 6.48
CA MET A 1 8.25 23.93 5.50
C MET A 1 8.79 23.38 4.20
N TYR A 2 8.11 22.44 3.54
CA TYR A 2 8.59 21.94 2.24
C TYR A 2 8.41 23.03 1.19
N HIS A 3 9.40 23.21 0.32
CA HIS A 3 9.42 24.33 -0.64
C HIS A 3 8.75 24.00 -1.97
N GLU A 4 8.57 22.70 -2.27
CA GLU A 4 7.97 22.21 -3.51
C GLU A 4 6.90 21.16 -3.20
N THR A 5 5.78 21.22 -3.94
CA THR A 5 4.65 20.29 -3.82
C THR A 5 4.23 19.76 -5.17
N TYR A 6 3.57 18.61 -5.15
CA TYR A 6 2.95 17.98 -6.31
C TYR A 6 1.43 17.93 -6.14
N PRO A 7 0.65 18.44 -7.10
CA PRO A 7 -0.80 18.42 -7.02
C PRO A 7 -1.32 17.00 -7.27
N LEU A 8 -2.08 16.45 -6.32
CA LEU A 8 -2.81 15.21 -6.44
C LEU A 8 -4.31 15.50 -6.51
N ASN A 9 -4.95 15.08 -7.60
CA ASN A 9 -6.41 15.03 -7.72
C ASN A 9 -6.85 13.57 -7.70
N LEU A 10 -7.54 13.15 -6.63
CA LEU A 10 -7.91 11.76 -6.42
C LEU A 10 -9.29 11.67 -5.76
N CYS A 11 -10.17 10.84 -6.32
CA CYS A 11 -11.55 10.64 -5.81
C CYS A 11 -12.32 11.95 -5.58
N GLY A 12 -12.14 12.94 -6.47
CA GLY A 12 -12.80 14.26 -6.35
C GLY A 12 -12.19 15.21 -5.31
N LEU A 13 -11.06 14.83 -4.69
CA LEU A 13 -10.35 15.64 -3.72
C LEU A 13 -9.01 16.12 -4.27
N HIS A 14 -8.61 17.32 -3.87
CA HIS A 14 -7.33 17.93 -4.24
C HIS A 14 -6.40 18.02 -3.02
N ARG A 15 -5.12 17.64 -3.19
CA ARG A 15 -4.07 17.73 -2.17
C ARG A 15 -2.75 18.18 -2.79
N GLU A 16 -1.97 18.94 -2.03
CA GLU A 16 -0.60 19.31 -2.36
C GLU A 16 0.36 18.41 -1.58
N LEU A 17 1.00 17.47 -2.27
CA LEU A 17 1.91 16.51 -1.65
C LEU A 17 3.33 17.09 -1.58
N PRO A 18 3.98 17.13 -0.42
CA PRO A 18 5.38 17.55 -0.33
C PRO A 18 6.29 16.70 -1.22
N ILE A 19 7.15 17.33 -2.02
CA ILE A 19 8.21 16.60 -2.72
C ILE A 19 9.38 16.38 -1.74
N VAL A 20 9.75 15.12 -1.52
CA VAL A 20 10.75 14.71 -0.53
C VAL A 20 11.90 13.99 -1.23
N PRO A 21 13.15 14.49 -1.13
CA PRO A 21 14.33 13.79 -1.61
C PRO A 21 14.52 12.46 -0.89
N VAL A 22 14.64 11.38 -1.65
CA VAL A 22 15.04 10.06 -1.17
C VAL A 22 16.56 9.95 -1.18
N ASN A 23 17.19 10.47 -2.24
CA ASN A 23 18.63 10.63 -2.39
C ASN A 23 18.92 11.79 -3.36
N ASP A 24 20.18 11.99 -3.74
CA ASP A 24 20.61 13.11 -4.58
C ASP A 24 19.97 13.12 -5.98
N ASP A 25 19.53 11.96 -6.50
CA ASP A 25 19.03 11.79 -7.85
C ASP A 25 17.52 11.46 -7.92
N LEU A 26 16.86 11.33 -6.77
CA LEU A 26 15.48 10.85 -6.67
C LEU A 26 14.71 11.54 -5.55
N ALA A 27 13.56 12.12 -5.89
CA ALA A 27 12.54 12.51 -4.93
C ALA A 27 11.19 11.85 -5.24
N ILE A 28 10.31 11.85 -4.24
CA ILE A 28 8.95 11.31 -4.29
C ILE A 28 7.94 12.33 -3.80
N ALA A 29 6.69 12.21 -4.26
CA ALA A 29 5.57 12.96 -3.68
C ALA A 29 5.10 12.23 -2.41
N SER A 30 5.36 12.83 -1.24
CA SER A 30 5.06 12.21 0.04
C SER A 30 3.55 12.11 0.29
N PHE A 31 3.02 10.90 0.10
CA PHE A 31 1.63 10.59 0.35
C PHE A 31 1.44 9.95 1.73
N VAL A 32 0.66 10.61 2.58
CA VAL A 32 0.33 10.19 3.94
C VAL A 32 -1.17 10.41 4.18
N MET A 33 -1.91 9.32 4.34
CA MET A 33 -3.36 9.37 4.57
C MET A 33 -3.79 9.50 6.05
N PRO A 34 -3.09 8.90 7.04
CA PRO A 34 -3.54 8.99 8.43
C PRO A 34 -3.72 10.44 8.89
N GLY A 35 -4.92 10.77 9.37
CA GLY A 35 -5.33 12.13 9.74
C GLY A 35 -6.21 12.83 8.69
N ASP A 36 -6.24 12.36 7.44
CA ASP A 36 -7.08 12.90 6.36
C ASP A 36 -8.34 12.03 6.15
N VAL A 37 -9.33 12.21 7.02
CA VAL A 37 -10.58 11.43 7.01
C VAL A 37 -11.32 11.51 5.66
N PRO A 38 -11.52 12.69 5.03
CA PRO A 38 -12.18 12.76 3.73
C PRO A 38 -11.49 11.94 2.65
N LEU A 39 -10.15 11.99 2.59
CA LEU A 39 -9.37 11.24 1.61
C LEU A 39 -9.44 9.73 1.87
N ILE A 40 -9.34 9.31 3.14
CA ILE A 40 -9.51 7.90 3.53
C ILE A 40 -10.87 7.37 3.08
N ASN A 41 -11.95 8.10 3.39
CA ASN A 41 -13.31 7.67 3.05
C ASN A 41 -13.52 7.56 1.53
N ALA A 42 -13.10 8.57 0.78
CA ALA A 42 -13.27 8.60 -0.67
C ALA A 42 -12.47 7.48 -1.36
N CYS A 43 -11.21 7.29 -0.97
CA CYS A 43 -10.36 6.24 -1.55
C CYS A 43 -10.82 4.83 -1.14
N ALA A 44 -11.22 4.63 0.12
CA ALA A 44 -11.71 3.34 0.59
C ALA A 44 -12.99 2.91 -0.13
N GLN A 45 -13.94 3.84 -0.34
CA GLN A 45 -15.14 3.56 -1.12
C GLN A 45 -14.79 3.17 -2.56
N ALA A 46 -13.93 3.95 -3.22
CA ALA A 46 -13.51 3.68 -4.60
C ALA A 46 -12.75 2.34 -4.73
N LEU A 47 -11.89 1.97 -3.77
CA LEU A 47 -11.24 0.67 -3.75
C LEU A 47 -12.25 -0.46 -3.52
N ALA A 48 -13.12 -0.32 -2.51
CA ALA A 48 -14.15 -1.32 -2.20
C ALA A 48 -15.03 -1.63 -3.43
N GLU A 49 -15.50 -0.60 -4.13
CA GLU A 49 -16.28 -0.75 -5.36
C GLU A 49 -15.53 -1.56 -6.43
N ARG A 50 -14.23 -1.33 -6.62
CA ARG A 50 -13.42 -2.04 -7.61
C ARG A 50 -13.06 -3.46 -7.21
N ILE A 51 -12.91 -3.76 -5.92
CA ILE A 51 -12.52 -5.09 -5.46
C ILE A 51 -13.71 -6.04 -5.21
N ARG A 52 -14.95 -5.53 -5.20
CA ARG A 52 -16.16 -6.38 -5.03
C ARG A 52 -16.26 -7.51 -6.05
N SER A 53 -15.84 -7.29 -7.30
CA SER A 53 -15.88 -8.32 -8.35
C SER A 53 -14.92 -9.48 -8.14
N TYR A 54 -13.98 -9.37 -7.19
CA TYR A 54 -13.03 -10.44 -6.88
C TYR A 54 -13.57 -11.44 -5.85
N GLU A 55 -14.79 -11.25 -5.32
CA GLU A 55 -15.45 -12.19 -4.40
C GLU A 55 -14.52 -12.59 -3.24
N ILE A 56 -14.07 -11.60 -2.46
CA ILE A 56 -13.08 -11.82 -1.39
C ILE A 56 -13.75 -12.35 -0.11
N ASP A 57 -13.05 -13.22 0.61
CA ASP A 57 -13.45 -13.77 1.91
C ASP A 57 -12.72 -13.09 3.09
N ALA A 58 -11.60 -12.42 2.79
CA ALA A 58 -10.74 -11.74 3.76
C ALA A 58 -10.05 -10.52 3.16
N LEU A 59 -9.90 -9.50 3.99
CA LEU A 59 -9.06 -8.34 3.72
C LEU A 59 -7.77 -8.46 4.54
N ALA A 60 -6.62 -8.24 3.92
CA ALA A 60 -5.33 -8.13 4.60
C ALA A 60 -4.72 -6.76 4.29
N ALA A 61 -4.06 -6.15 5.26
CA ALA A 61 -3.38 -4.87 5.07
C ALA A 61 -2.01 -4.83 5.75
N ILE A 62 -1.12 -4.00 5.23
CA ILE A 62 0.23 -3.81 5.76
C ILE A 62 0.24 -2.62 6.72
N GLU A 63 0.80 -2.81 7.91
CA GLU A 63 1.04 -1.70 8.85
C GLU A 63 2.12 -0.73 8.29
N ALA A 64 2.05 0.59 8.46
CA ALA A 64 1.14 1.35 9.32
C ALA A 64 0.17 2.27 8.56
N LYS A 65 0.65 2.97 7.51
CA LYS A 65 -0.11 4.05 6.87
C LYS A 65 -1.44 3.56 6.28
N GLY A 66 -1.48 2.31 5.80
CA GLY A 66 -2.69 1.67 5.30
C GLY A 66 -3.73 1.28 6.36
N LEU A 67 -3.45 1.39 7.67
CA LEU A 67 -4.36 0.90 8.72
C LEU A 67 -5.74 1.60 8.71
N PRO A 68 -5.86 2.94 8.69
CA PRO A 68 -7.17 3.61 8.62
C PRO A 68 -7.91 3.29 7.31
N LEU A 69 -7.16 3.20 6.21
CA LEU A 69 -7.71 2.81 4.90
C LEU A 69 -8.30 1.40 4.95
N ALA A 70 -7.56 0.43 5.49
CA ALA A 70 -8.01 -0.96 5.59
C ALA A 70 -9.29 -1.09 6.41
N HIS A 71 -9.37 -0.39 7.54
CA HIS A 71 -10.58 -0.37 8.36
C HIS A 71 -11.78 0.19 7.58
N GLN A 72 -11.57 1.29 6.83
CA GLN A 72 -12.64 1.91 6.05
C GLN A 72 -13.03 1.07 4.81
N VAL A 73 -12.09 0.36 4.18
CA VAL A 73 -12.35 -0.58 3.09
C VAL A 73 -13.17 -1.77 3.61
N ALA A 74 -12.77 -2.37 4.74
CA ALA A 74 -13.52 -3.46 5.38
C ALA A 74 -14.95 -3.02 5.70
N THR A 75 -15.12 -1.82 6.27
CA THR A 75 -16.44 -1.23 6.54
C THR A 75 -17.26 -1.08 5.26
N SER A 76 -16.65 -0.60 4.17
CA SER A 76 -17.33 -0.39 2.88
C SER A 76 -17.68 -1.70 2.16
N LEU A 77 -17.07 -2.81 2.56
CA LEU A 77 -17.34 -4.16 2.07
C LEU A 77 -18.22 -4.97 3.03
N ASP A 78 -18.76 -4.34 4.09
CA ASP A 78 -19.55 -5.00 5.13
C ASP A 78 -18.81 -6.19 5.79
N MET A 79 -17.49 -6.05 5.99
CA MET A 79 -16.64 -7.07 6.62
C MET A 79 -16.40 -6.76 8.09
N ASP A 80 -16.68 -7.72 8.96
CA ASP A 80 -16.47 -7.60 10.41
C ASP A 80 -15.00 -7.72 10.84
N TYR A 81 -14.12 -8.17 9.94
CA TYR A 81 -12.75 -8.50 10.27
C TYR A 81 -11.78 -8.28 9.12
N TYR A 82 -10.60 -7.74 9.43
CA TYR A 82 -9.46 -7.66 8.53
C TYR A 82 -8.17 -8.06 9.24
N VAL A 83 -7.23 -8.58 8.48
CA VAL A 83 -5.92 -9.06 8.94
C VAL A 83 -4.89 -7.95 8.81
N LEU A 84 -3.96 -7.88 9.77
CA LEU A 84 -2.88 -6.90 9.77
C LEU A 84 -1.52 -7.57 9.76
N ILE A 85 -0.77 -7.31 8.70
CA ILE A 85 0.61 -7.73 8.54
C ILE A 85 1.48 -6.63 9.13
N ARG A 86 2.20 -6.94 10.21
CA ARG A 86 2.93 -5.96 11.01
C ARG A 86 4.40 -5.92 10.66
N LYS A 87 5.02 -4.76 10.92
CA LYS A 87 6.48 -4.59 10.87
C LYS A 87 7.05 -4.86 12.27
N GLY A 88 7.66 -6.03 12.43
CA GLY A 88 8.17 -6.55 13.69
C GLY A 88 7.11 -7.21 14.57
N ALA A 89 7.57 -8.15 15.41
CA ALA A 89 6.71 -8.90 16.32
C ALA A 89 6.14 -8.01 17.43
N LYS A 90 4.97 -8.39 17.95
CA LYS A 90 4.34 -7.75 19.10
C LYS A 90 4.13 -8.76 20.21
N ILE A 91 4.24 -8.31 21.46
CA ILE A 91 4.21 -9.17 22.65
C ILE A 91 2.94 -10.01 22.81
N TYR A 92 1.84 -9.58 22.18
CA TYR A 92 0.55 -10.27 22.23
C TYR A 92 0.39 -11.33 21.13
N MET A 93 1.34 -11.42 20.20
CA MET A 93 1.23 -12.36 19.08
C MET A 93 1.48 -13.79 19.54
N GLN A 94 0.73 -14.71 18.97
CA GLN A 94 0.84 -16.15 19.24
C GLN A 94 1.27 -16.88 17.98
N ASP A 95 2.30 -17.72 18.08
CA ASP A 95 2.85 -18.54 17.01
C ASP A 95 2.96 -17.81 15.64
N PRO A 96 3.61 -16.64 15.59
CA PRO A 96 3.56 -15.79 14.41
C PRO A 96 4.35 -16.37 13.24
N LEU A 97 3.82 -16.18 12.03
CA LEU A 97 4.57 -16.37 10.79
C LEU A 97 5.44 -15.14 10.53
N THR A 98 6.66 -15.37 10.04
CA THR A 98 7.63 -14.31 9.78
C THR A 98 8.22 -14.39 8.37
N VAL A 99 8.53 -13.22 7.82
CA VAL A 99 9.29 -13.02 6.57
C VAL A 99 10.21 -11.83 6.75
N GLU A 100 11.45 -11.97 6.29
CA GLU A 100 12.41 -10.87 6.22
C GLU A 100 12.53 -10.40 4.77
N GLU A 101 12.44 -9.09 4.53
CA GLU A 101 12.61 -8.49 3.21
C GLU A 101 13.67 -7.38 3.26
N SER A 102 14.53 -7.35 2.25
CA SER A 102 15.48 -6.24 2.05
C SER A 102 14.76 -5.10 1.33
N SER A 103 14.49 -4.00 2.04
CA SER A 103 13.87 -2.82 1.44
C SER A 103 14.92 -1.98 0.70
N ILE A 104 14.57 -1.48 -0.49
CA ILE A 104 15.39 -0.51 -1.23
C ILE A 104 15.29 0.89 -0.60
N THR A 105 14.14 1.23 -0.03
CA THR A 105 13.83 2.60 0.47
C THR A 105 14.14 2.80 1.95
N THR A 106 14.40 1.73 2.70
CA THR A 106 14.81 1.79 4.12
C THR A 106 16.14 1.06 4.29
N LYS A 107 17.12 1.66 4.97
CA LYS A 107 18.40 0.99 5.27
C LYS A 107 18.14 -0.23 6.16
N GLY A 108 18.33 -1.44 5.62
CA GLY A 108 18.37 -2.70 6.37
C GLY A 108 17.24 -3.68 6.06
N THR A 109 17.35 -4.88 6.64
CA THR A 109 16.33 -5.93 6.58
C THR A 109 15.11 -5.53 7.42
N GLN A 110 13.92 -5.62 6.83
CA GLN A 110 12.65 -5.40 7.53
C GLN A 110 11.99 -6.75 7.84
N LEU A 111 11.60 -6.93 9.09
CA LEU A 111 10.85 -8.10 9.55
C LEU A 111 9.34 -7.83 9.42
N PHE A 112 8.65 -8.67 8.66
CA PHE A 112 7.20 -8.72 8.57
C PHE A 112 6.65 -9.90 9.35
N VAL A 113 5.55 -9.68 10.06
CA VAL A 113 4.99 -10.64 11.00
C VAL A 113 3.47 -10.71 10.86
N LEU A 114 2.96 -11.93 10.78
CA LEU A 114 1.52 -12.23 10.80
C LEU A 114 1.22 -13.07 12.05
N ASP A 115 0.29 -12.60 12.88
CA ASP A 115 -0.14 -13.34 14.07
C ASP A 115 -0.73 -14.71 13.69
N GLY A 116 -0.45 -15.76 14.48
CA GLY A 116 -0.90 -17.12 14.18
C GLY A 116 -2.42 -17.28 14.14
N ARG A 117 -3.19 -16.49 14.91
CA ARG A 117 -4.66 -16.51 14.85
C ARG A 117 -5.16 -15.89 13.56
N GLN A 118 -4.50 -14.83 13.09
CA GLN A 118 -4.78 -14.22 11.79
C GLN A 118 -4.36 -15.13 10.64
N ALA A 119 -3.23 -15.84 10.76
CA ALA A 119 -2.83 -16.86 9.79
C ALA A 119 -3.88 -17.98 9.70
N ALA A 120 -4.35 -18.49 10.85
CA ALA A 120 -5.42 -19.50 10.87
C ALA A 120 -6.72 -18.99 10.22
N TYR A 121 -7.05 -17.71 10.40
CA TYR A 121 -8.21 -17.08 9.74
C TYR A 121 -8.09 -17.07 8.21
N LEU A 122 -6.90 -16.85 7.66
CA LEU A 122 -6.67 -16.75 6.21
C LEU A 122 -6.72 -18.09 5.48
N LYS A 123 -6.63 -19.22 6.18
CA LYS A 123 -6.49 -20.54 5.55
C LYS A 123 -7.66 -20.85 4.62
N GLY A 124 -7.36 -21.03 3.32
CA GLY A 124 -8.32 -21.36 2.26
C GLY A 124 -9.19 -20.18 1.79
N LYS A 125 -8.99 -18.97 2.33
CA LYS A 125 -9.78 -17.79 1.98
C LYS A 125 -9.23 -17.08 0.74
N ARG A 126 -10.12 -16.48 -0.03
CA ARG A 126 -9.80 -15.50 -1.08
C ARG A 126 -9.47 -14.15 -0.43
N VAL A 127 -8.24 -13.67 -0.60
CA VAL A 127 -7.70 -12.52 0.12
C VAL A 127 -7.49 -11.36 -0.83
N ALA A 128 -8.02 -10.18 -0.46
CA ALA A 128 -7.58 -8.91 -1.01
C ALA A 128 -6.48 -8.31 -0.11
N LEU A 129 -5.32 -7.99 -0.69
CA LEU A 129 -4.28 -7.20 -0.01
C LEU A 129 -4.51 -5.71 -0.29
N VAL A 130 -4.57 -4.89 0.75
CA VAL A 130 -4.78 -3.44 0.63
C VAL A 130 -3.66 -2.65 1.30
N ASP A 131 -3.15 -1.62 0.62
CA ASP A 131 -2.22 -0.65 1.20
C ASP A 131 -2.39 0.75 0.56
N ASP A 132 -1.71 1.76 1.10
CA ASP A 132 -1.81 3.12 0.59
C ASP A 132 -1.03 3.33 -0.73
N VAL A 133 0.27 3.05 -0.72
CA VAL A 133 1.17 3.24 -1.86
C VAL A 133 2.08 2.04 -2.04
N THR A 134 2.25 1.57 -3.27
CA THR A 134 3.30 0.61 -3.62
C THR A 134 4.35 1.25 -4.54
N THR A 135 5.65 1.06 -4.22
CA THR A 135 6.80 1.67 -4.93
C THR A 135 7.80 0.66 -5.50
N THR A 136 8.11 -0.43 -4.81
CA THR A 136 9.06 -1.47 -5.32
C THR A 136 8.55 -2.87 -5.09
N GLY A 137 7.33 -3.00 -4.58
CA GLY A 137 6.71 -4.25 -4.15
C GLY A 137 7.40 -4.94 -2.97
N GLY A 138 8.40 -4.36 -2.29
CA GLY A 138 9.12 -5.06 -1.22
C GLY A 138 8.23 -5.49 -0.04
N SER A 139 7.48 -4.54 0.53
CA SER A 139 6.51 -4.85 1.60
C SER A 139 5.37 -5.75 1.11
N GLU A 140 4.93 -5.54 -0.13
CA GLU A 140 3.93 -6.38 -0.81
C GLU A 140 4.41 -7.83 -0.93
N ARG A 141 5.63 -8.09 -1.41
CA ARG A 141 6.21 -9.45 -1.51
C ARG A 141 6.26 -10.16 -0.15
N ALA A 142 6.68 -9.46 0.90
CA ALA A 142 6.65 -10.00 2.27
C ALA A 142 5.23 -10.36 2.69
N ALA A 143 4.27 -9.45 2.44
CA ALA A 143 2.87 -9.67 2.76
C ALA A 143 2.28 -10.85 1.99
N ARG A 144 2.54 -10.94 0.68
CA ARG A 144 2.14 -12.07 -0.15
C ARG A 144 2.67 -13.39 0.40
N CYS A 145 3.96 -13.45 0.69
CA CYS A 145 4.60 -14.64 1.24
C CYS A 145 3.97 -15.06 2.58
N LEU A 146 3.62 -14.11 3.47
CA LEU A 146 2.94 -14.42 4.73
C LEU A 146 1.52 -14.94 4.51
N ILE A 147 0.75 -14.35 3.59
CA ILE A 147 -0.61 -14.80 3.25
C ILE A 147 -0.57 -16.21 2.65
N GLU A 148 0.35 -16.46 1.71
CA GLU A 148 0.54 -17.77 1.08
C GLU A 148 0.97 -18.83 2.11
N LYS A 149 1.91 -18.50 3.01
CA LYS A 149 2.30 -19.39 4.13
C LYS A 149 1.13 -19.70 5.08
N ALA A 150 0.21 -18.75 5.26
CA ALA A 150 -1.01 -18.95 6.02
C ALA A 150 -2.07 -19.79 5.27
N GLY A 151 -1.82 -20.12 4.00
CA GLY A 151 -2.74 -20.85 3.13
C GLY A 151 -3.86 -19.98 2.54
N GLY A 152 -3.72 -18.66 2.57
CA GLY A 152 -4.62 -17.73 1.88
C GLY A 152 -4.33 -17.65 0.39
N ILE A 153 -5.36 -17.35 -0.40
CA ILE A 153 -5.30 -17.25 -1.87
C ILE A 153 -5.47 -15.78 -2.23
N ILE A 154 -4.41 -15.12 -2.67
CA ILE A 154 -4.48 -13.71 -3.04
C ILE A 154 -5.20 -13.60 -4.38
N VAL A 155 -6.35 -12.91 -4.39
CA VAL A 155 -7.19 -12.74 -5.59
C VAL A 155 -7.09 -11.35 -6.19
N CYS A 156 -6.72 -10.36 -5.37
CA CYS A 156 -6.34 -9.03 -5.84
C CYS A 156 -5.45 -8.30 -4.85
N GLU A 157 -4.72 -7.32 -5.37
CA GLU A 157 -3.97 -6.32 -4.61
C GLU A 157 -4.52 -4.95 -4.96
N ALA A 158 -4.84 -4.15 -3.94
CA ALA A 158 -5.53 -2.89 -4.09
C ALA A 158 -4.77 -1.76 -3.39
N PHE A 159 -4.31 -0.79 -4.17
CA PHE A 159 -3.53 0.35 -3.69
C PHE A 159 -4.22 1.66 -3.98
N VAL A 160 -4.08 2.66 -3.10
CA VAL A 160 -4.57 4.00 -3.44
C VAL A 160 -3.74 4.58 -4.59
N LEU A 161 -2.42 4.48 -4.49
CA LEU A 161 -1.49 4.95 -5.52
C LEU A 161 -0.43 3.90 -5.84
N VAL A 162 0.00 3.87 -7.09
CA VAL A 162 1.25 3.19 -7.50
C VAL A 162 2.28 4.25 -7.86
N GLU A 163 3.52 4.08 -7.39
CA GLU A 163 4.60 5.03 -7.64
C GLU A 163 5.56 4.50 -8.70
N GLY A 164 5.81 5.28 -9.75
CA GLY A 164 6.68 4.90 -10.86
C GLY A 164 6.05 3.96 -11.91
N ASN A 165 6.91 3.42 -12.78
CA ASN A 165 6.51 2.68 -14.00
C ASN A 165 6.85 1.18 -13.94
N TRP A 166 7.26 0.64 -12.78
CA TRP A 166 7.63 -0.77 -12.63
C TRP A 166 6.42 -1.71 -12.54
N VAL A 167 5.25 -1.14 -12.29
CA VAL A 167 4.00 -1.88 -12.18
C VAL A 167 3.50 -2.22 -13.58
N GLU A 168 3.74 -3.45 -14.02
CA GLU A 168 3.07 -4.04 -15.18
C GLU A 168 1.56 -4.12 -14.91
N GLU A 169 0.74 -3.84 -15.93
CA GLU A 169 -0.71 -4.00 -15.80
C GLU A 169 -1.05 -5.48 -15.65
N ARG A 170 -1.34 -5.88 -14.40
CA ARG A 170 -1.86 -7.21 -14.08
C ARG A 170 -3.36 -7.11 -13.81
N SER A 171 -4.11 -8.15 -14.20
CA SER A 171 -5.56 -8.20 -13.98
C SER A 171 -5.97 -8.33 -12.51
N ASP A 172 -5.04 -8.70 -11.63
CA ASP A 172 -5.23 -8.82 -10.19
C ASP A 172 -4.77 -7.57 -9.42
N LEU A 173 -4.34 -6.51 -10.12
CA LEU A 173 -3.88 -5.27 -9.51
C LEU A 173 -4.86 -4.12 -9.73
N VAL A 174 -5.33 -3.55 -8.63
CA VAL A 174 -6.29 -2.44 -8.59
C VAL A 174 -5.61 -1.21 -7.99
N PHE A 175 -5.66 -0.07 -8.67
CA PHE A 175 -5.18 1.19 -8.11
C PHE A 175 -5.96 2.42 -8.57
N LEU A 176 -6.01 3.47 -7.74
CA LEU A 176 -6.81 4.67 -8.03
C LEU A 176 -6.05 5.76 -8.80
N GLY A 177 -4.73 5.79 -8.69
CA GLY A 177 -3.89 6.76 -9.39
C GLY A 177 -2.41 6.38 -9.42
N ARG A 178 -1.61 7.20 -10.11
CA ARG A 178 -0.16 7.04 -10.22
C ARG A 178 0.56 8.26 -9.67
N LEU A 179 1.69 8.05 -9.01
CA LEU A 179 2.65 9.10 -8.63
C LEU A 179 3.92 8.98 -9.47
N PRO A 180 4.47 10.10 -9.99
CA PRO A 180 5.75 10.08 -10.67
C PRO A 180 6.91 10.02 -9.66
N PHE A 181 8.05 9.53 -10.13
CA PHE A 181 9.33 9.87 -9.52
C PHE A 181 9.77 11.27 -9.95
N PHE A 182 10.63 11.90 -9.17
CA PHE A 182 11.16 13.22 -9.49
C PHE A 182 12.69 13.17 -9.61
N GLU A 183 13.23 13.92 -10.58
CA GLU A 183 14.66 14.12 -10.80
C GLU A 183 15.08 15.55 -10.47
N PRO A 184 16.33 15.76 -10.05
CA PRO A 184 16.84 17.11 -9.80
C PRO A 184 16.91 17.92 -11.10
N THR A 185 16.63 19.20 -10.99
CA THR A 185 16.76 20.20 -12.07
C THR A 185 18.05 20.98 -11.91
N LEU A 186 18.55 21.58 -13.01
CA LEU A 186 19.73 22.44 -12.97
C LEU A 186 19.54 23.70 -12.11
N GLU A 187 18.28 24.09 -11.85
CA GLU A 187 17.91 25.27 -11.07
C GLU A 187 17.76 24.98 -9.56
N GLY A 188 17.97 23.73 -9.13
CA GLY A 188 17.97 23.35 -7.71
C GLY A 188 16.61 22.91 -7.15
N GLY A 189 15.65 22.54 -8.02
CA GLY A 189 14.37 21.93 -7.64
C GLY A 189 14.12 20.57 -8.27
N TRP A 190 12.88 20.08 -8.25
CA TRP A 190 12.51 18.74 -8.69
C TRP A 190 11.53 18.74 -9.86
N LYS A 191 11.78 17.90 -10.86
CA LYS A 191 10.89 17.70 -12.02
C LYS A 191 10.36 16.28 -12.03
N ALA A 192 9.05 16.11 -12.26
CA ALA A 192 8.46 14.80 -12.46
C ALA A 192 9.07 14.11 -13.70
N LYS A 193 9.57 12.89 -13.52
CA LYS A 193 10.00 12.01 -14.61
C LYS A 193 8.80 11.66 -15.48
N GLU A 194 8.93 11.83 -16.79
CA GLU A 194 7.87 11.44 -17.73
C GLU A 194 7.57 9.95 -17.59
N GLN A 195 6.28 9.61 -17.50
CA GLN A 195 5.85 8.23 -17.52
C GLN A 195 6.02 7.71 -18.95
N GLU A 196 7.04 6.87 -19.20
CA GLU A 196 7.11 6.10 -20.44
C GLU A 196 5.84 5.24 -20.52
N ARG A 197 4.86 5.69 -21.32
CA ARG A 197 3.75 4.84 -21.77
C ARG A 197 4.37 3.73 -22.62
N ARG A 198 4.57 2.56 -22.05
CA ARG A 198 4.76 1.33 -22.83
C ARG A 198 3.40 0.71 -23.12
#